data_AF-A0A8J7HY66-F1
#
_entry.id   AF-A0A8J7HY66-F1
#
_cell.length_a   1.000
_cell.length_b   1.000
_cell.length_c   1.000
_cell.angle_alpha   90.00
_cell.angle_beta   90.00
_cell.angle_gamma   90.00
#
_symmetry.space_group_name_H-M   'P 1'
#
loop_
_entity.id
_entity.type
_entity.pdbx_description
1 polymer ?
#
loop_
_entity_poly.entity_id
_entity_poly.type
_entity_poly.pdbx_seq_one_letter_code
_entity_poly.pdbx_strand_id
1 'polypeptide(L)'
;MNYNSEKQDFIWKQYYLWIELYKFYFESAFKANTLFFAVTGGILTFYFSNPNKQYIKYSLLLPSLMSASFLFIALYGVNQWKITKKEFDLLAKELELKEYPDLNVLTIVLLVFAIVFFLVLVSLSALLLGIVNI
;
A
#
# COMPACT_ATOMS: atom_id res chain seq x y z
N MET A 1 -24.87 23.22 30.59
CA MET A 1 -24.02 22.50 29.62
C MET A 1 -24.33 21.02 29.75
N ASN A 2 -24.79 20.38 28.68
CA ASN A 2 -25.21 18.99 28.71
C ASN A 2 -23.98 18.11 28.43
N TYR A 3 -23.36 17.58 29.48
CA TYR A 3 -22.13 16.76 29.40
C TYR A 3 -22.23 15.60 28.38
N ASN A 4 -23.43 15.08 28.15
CA ASN A 4 -23.67 14.02 27.16
C ASN A 4 -23.52 14.49 25.71
N SER A 5 -23.85 15.74 25.36
CA SER A 5 -23.70 16.23 23.99
C SER A 5 -22.24 16.47 23.62
N GLU A 6 -21.44 17.04 24.54
CA GLU A 6 -20.01 17.25 24.31
C GLU A 6 -19.24 15.94 24.16
N LYS A 7 -19.60 14.91 24.93
CA LYS A 7 -19.00 13.58 24.81
C LYS A 7 -19.35 12.92 23.47
N GLN A 8 -20.61 13.03 23.03
CA GLN A 8 -21.02 12.49 21.71
C GLN A 8 -20.32 13.23 20.56
N ASP A 9 -20.22 14.56 20.62
CA ASP A 9 -19.53 15.36 19.60
C ASP A 9 -18.04 14.98 19.50
N PHE A 10 -17.38 14.72 20.64
CA PHE A 10 -15.99 14.27 20.67
C PHE A 10 -15.81 12.90 19.97
N ILE A 11 -16.66 11.93 20.28
CA ILE A 11 -16.59 10.59 19.68
C ILE A 11 -16.86 10.65 18.17
N TRP A 12 -17.83 11.45 17.72
CA TRP A 12 -18.10 11.68 16.30
C TRP A 12 -16.91 12.31 15.57
N LYS A 13 -16.26 13.31 16.18
CA LYS A 13 -15.07 13.94 15.61
C LYS A 13 -13.92 12.95 15.49
N GLN A 14 -13.73 12.08 16.49
CA GLN A 14 -12.72 11.04 16.45
C GLN A 14 -13.00 10.01 15.35
N TYR A 15 -14.26 9.58 15.21
CA TYR A 15 -14.70 8.69 14.14
C TYR A 15 -14.47 9.27 12.74
N TYR A 16 -14.82 10.55 12.53
CA TYR A 16 -14.58 11.23 11.27
C TYR A 16 -13.08 11.31 10.92
N LEU A 17 -12.24 11.63 11.92
CA LEU A 17 -10.78 11.68 11.73
C LEU A 17 -10.23 10.32 11.27
N TRP A 18 -10.72 9.22 11.85
CA TRP A 18 -10.31 7.88 11.43
C TRP A 18 -10.72 7.54 9.99
N ILE A 19 -11.92 7.93 9.56
CA ILE A 19 -12.39 7.76 8.17
C ILE A 19 -11.54 8.58 7.20
N GLU A 20 -11.24 9.83 7.56
CA GLU A 20 -10.42 10.70 6.72
C GLU A 20 -9.01 10.15 6.57
N LEU A 21 -8.42 9.65 7.66
CA LEU A 21 -7.12 9.01 7.66
C LEU A 21 -7.11 7.72 6.80
N TYR A 22 -8.16 6.89 6.91
CA TYR A 22 -8.35 5.73 6.05
C TYR A 22 -8.33 6.10 4.57
N LYS A 23 -9.13 7.10 4.18
CA LYS A 23 -9.23 7.57 2.80
C LYS A 23 -7.89 8.13 2.31
N PHE A 24 -7.20 8.90 3.14
CA PHE A 24 -5.89 9.45 2.83
C PHE A 24 -4.84 8.36 2.57
N TYR A 25 -4.77 7.34 3.42
CA TYR A 25 -3.84 6.22 3.23
C TYR A 25 -4.16 5.41 1.98
N PHE A 26 -5.45 5.16 1.74
CA PHE A 26 -5.90 4.47 0.54
C PHE A 26 -5.47 5.23 -0.72
N GLU A 27 -5.80 6.52 -0.82
CA GLU A 27 -5.45 7.36 -1.96
C GLU A 27 -3.92 7.46 -2.16
N SER A 28 -3.17 7.61 -1.07
CA SER A 28 -1.71 7.65 -1.11
C SER A 28 -1.11 6.33 -1.63
N ALA A 29 -1.65 5.19 -1.20
CA ALA A 29 -1.21 3.88 -1.65
C ALA A 29 -1.42 3.69 -3.17
N PHE A 30 -2.57 4.13 -3.70
CA PHE A 30 -2.83 4.11 -5.14
C PHE A 30 -1.86 5.02 -5.92
N LYS A 31 -1.64 6.26 -5.46
CA LYS A 31 -0.70 7.18 -6.11
C LYS A 31 0.72 6.61 -6.15
N ALA A 32 1.19 6.03 -5.05
CA ALA A 32 2.50 5.38 -4.98
C ALA A 32 2.61 4.21 -5.96
N ASN A 33 1.56 3.38 -6.08
CA ASN A 33 1.52 2.28 -7.05
C ASN A 33 1.59 2.78 -8.49
N THR A 34 0.79 3.79 -8.85
CA THR A 34 0.80 4.35 -10.20
C THR A 34 2.19 4.88 -10.58
N LEU A 35 2.83 5.61 -9.68
CA LEU A 35 4.19 6.12 -9.90
C LEU A 35 5.19 4.97 -10.08
N PHE A 36 5.10 3.94 -9.23
CA PHE A 36 5.96 2.76 -9.34
C PHE A 36 5.84 2.05 -10.69
N PHE A 37 4.62 1.82 -11.17
CA PHE A 37 4.44 1.16 -12.47
C PHE A 37 4.90 2.03 -13.64
N ALA A 38 4.70 3.35 -13.56
CA ALA A 38 5.21 4.27 -14.58
C ALA A 38 6.75 4.21 -14.68
N VAL A 39 7.43 4.29 -13.54
CA VAL A 39 8.91 4.21 -13.48
C VAL A 39 9.40 2.84 -13.93
N THR A 40 8.82 1.77 -13.40
CA THR A 40 9.24 0.39 -13.72
C THR A 40 8.99 0.07 -15.19
N GLY A 41 7.85 0.47 -15.75
CA GLY A 41 7.54 0.30 -17.17
C GLY A 41 8.51 1.04 -18.09
N GLY A 42 8.89 2.27 -17.74
CA GLY A 42 9.91 3.03 -18.47
C GLY A 42 11.27 2.35 -18.45
N ILE A 43 11.70 1.86 -17.28
CA ILE A 43 12.98 1.16 -17.11
C ILE A 43 13.00 -0.17 -17.85
N LEU A 44 11.92 -0.95 -17.78
CA LEU A 44 11.80 -2.22 -18.50
C LEU A 44 11.83 -2.01 -20.02
N THR A 45 11.13 -0.98 -20.53
CA THR A 45 11.15 -0.63 -21.96
C THR A 45 12.57 -0.28 -22.40
N PHE A 46 13.29 0.52 -21.60
CA PHE A 46 14.68 0.87 -21.86
C PHE A 46 15.61 -0.35 -21.83
N TYR A 47 15.39 -1.26 -20.88
CA TYR A 47 16.13 -2.52 -20.75
C TYR A 47 15.98 -3.40 -22.00
N PHE A 48 14.75 -3.67 -22.42
CA PHE A 48 14.48 -4.52 -23.59
C PHE A 48 14.87 -3.89 -24.92
N SER A 49 14.90 -2.56 -25.00
CA SER A 49 15.31 -1.85 -26.22
C SER A 49 16.83 -1.84 -26.45
N ASN A 50 17.63 -2.30 -25.47
CA ASN A 50 19.10 -2.25 -25.55
C ASN A 50 19.77 -3.56 -25.05
N PRO A 51 19.49 -4.72 -25.67
CA PRO A 51 19.94 -6.03 -25.18
C PRO A 51 21.47 -6.21 -25.16
N ASN A 52 22.21 -5.49 -26.00
CA ASN A 52 23.65 -5.70 -26.18
C ASN A 52 24.55 -4.94 -25.17
N LYS A 53 23.99 -4.19 -24.22
CA LYS A 53 24.79 -3.42 -23.25
C LYS A 53 24.68 -4.04 -21.86
N GLN A 54 25.74 -4.73 -21.43
CA GLN A 54 25.80 -5.44 -20.16
C GLN A 54 25.51 -4.55 -18.93
N TYR A 55 25.85 -3.26 -19.00
CA TYR A 55 25.59 -2.28 -17.93
C TYR A 55 24.11 -1.95 -17.74
N ILE A 56 23.25 -2.24 -18.71
CA ILE A 56 21.81 -1.92 -18.63
C ILE A 56 21.10 -2.80 -17.61
N LYS A 57 21.66 -3.95 -17.24
CA LYS A 57 21.15 -4.77 -16.13
C LYS A 57 21.10 -4.01 -14.80
N TYR A 58 21.97 -3.03 -14.59
CA TYR A 58 21.96 -2.21 -13.38
C TYR A 58 20.78 -1.24 -13.31
N SER A 59 20.11 -0.94 -14.43
CA SER A 59 18.89 -0.11 -14.40
C SER A 59 17.76 -0.81 -13.63
N LEU A 60 17.75 -2.15 -13.60
CA LEU A 60 16.78 -2.99 -12.89
C LEU A 60 16.96 -2.95 -11.36
N LEU A 61 18.10 -2.47 -10.84
CA LEU A 61 18.32 -2.34 -9.40
C LEU A 61 17.36 -1.33 -8.77
N LEU A 62 17.09 -0.21 -9.46
CA LEU A 62 16.19 0.82 -8.96
C LEU A 62 14.75 0.28 -8.75
N PRO A 63 14.07 -0.32 -9.76
CA PRO A 63 12.73 -0.86 -9.56
C PRO A 63 12.73 -2.08 -8.62
N SER A 64 13.83 -2.84 -8.53
CA SER A 64 13.95 -3.92 -7.53
C SER A 64 13.98 -3.36 -6.10
N LEU A 65 14.80 -2.33 -5.86
CA LEU A 65 14.88 -1.67 -4.55
C LEU A 65 13.55 -1.01 -4.17
N MET A 66 12.88 -0.37 -5.13
CA MET A 66 11.54 0.20 -4.92
C MET A 66 10.52 -0.91 -4.58
N SER A 67 10.53 -2.02 -5.31
CA SER A 67 9.64 -3.16 -5.04
C SER A 67 9.85 -3.72 -3.64
N ALA A 68 11.10 -3.91 -3.22
CA ALA A 68 11.42 -4.39 -1.88
C ALA A 68 10.95 -3.40 -0.78
N SER A 69 11.19 -2.11 -1.00
CA SER A 69 10.77 -1.05 -0.07
C SER A 69 9.25 -0.97 0.06
N PHE A 70 8.54 -1.03 -1.07
CA PHE A 70 7.08 -0.96 -1.10
C PHE A 70 6.42 -2.23 -0.57
N LEU A 71 7.02 -3.40 -0.82
CA LEU A 71 6.62 -4.65 -0.18
C LEU A 71 6.73 -4.55 1.34
N PHE A 72 7.86 -4.05 1.86
CA PHE A 72 8.06 -3.85 3.29
C PHE A 72 7.02 -2.89 3.89
N ILE A 73 6.79 -1.74 3.24
CA ILE A 73 5.78 -0.76 3.69
C ILE A 73 4.37 -1.36 3.66
N ALA A 74 4.01 -2.12 2.62
CA ALA A 74 2.69 -2.75 2.51
C ALA A 74 2.46 -3.78 3.63
N LEU A 75 3.44 -4.65 3.90
CA LEU A 75 3.36 -5.63 4.98
C LEU A 75 3.31 -4.97 6.36
N TYR A 76 4.12 -3.93 6.57
CA TYR A 76 4.09 -3.12 7.79
C TYR A 76 2.72 -2.45 7.98
N GLY A 77 2.17 -1.88 6.92
CA GLY A 77 0.85 -1.26 6.90
C GLY A 77 -0.27 -2.24 7.25
N VAL A 78 -0.23 -3.47 6.71
CA VAL A 78 -1.17 -4.54 7.08
C VAL A 78 -1.11 -4.85 8.58
N ASN A 79 0.09 -4.94 9.15
CA ASN A 79 0.25 -5.27 10.56
C ASN A 79 -0.24 -4.14 11.49
N GLN A 80 0.13 -2.89 11.19
CA GLN A 80 -0.33 -1.74 11.96
C GLN A 80 -1.84 -1.52 11.85
N TRP A 81 -2.40 -1.68 10.65
CA TRP A 81 -3.83 -1.48 10.43
C TRP A 81 -4.69 -2.49 11.18
N LYS A 82 -4.21 -3.73 11.38
CA LYS A 82 -4.90 -4.72 12.22
C LYS A 82 -5.06 -4.27 13.68
N ILE A 83 -4.11 -3.49 14.20
CA ILE A 83 -4.17 -2.94 15.56
C ILE A 83 -5.16 -1.78 15.58
N THR A 84 -5.00 -0.82 14.67
CA THR A 84 -5.88 0.36 14.53
C THR A 84 -7.34 -0.01 14.27
N LYS A 85 -7.60 -1.05 13.47
CA LYS A 85 -8.95 -1.52 13.17
C LYS A 85 -9.71 -1.90 14.44
N LYS A 86 -9.03 -2.51 15.43
CA LYS A 86 -9.69 -2.89 16.69
C LYS A 86 -10.20 -1.66 17.44
N GLU A 87 -9.46 -0.56 17.43
CA GLU A 87 -9.88 0.69 18.06
C GLU A 87 -11.06 1.32 17.33
N PHE A 88 -11.06 1.28 15.99
CA PHE A 88 -12.19 1.77 15.20
C PHE A 88 -13.46 0.93 15.40
N ASP A 89 -13.34 -0.40 15.42
CA ASP A 89 -14.47 -1.31 15.66
C ASP A 89 -15.06 -1.10 17.08
N LEU A 90 -14.22 -0.73 18.07
CA LEU A 90 -14.69 -0.36 19.40
C LEU A 90 -15.46 0.97 19.39
N LEU A 91 -14.93 2.00 18.72
CA LEU A 91 -15.60 3.31 18.58
C LEU A 91 -16.93 3.20 17.82
N ALA A 92 -16.98 2.39 16.75
CA ALA A 92 -18.20 2.17 15.97
C ALA A 92 -19.29 1.46 16.80
N LYS A 93 -18.89 0.52 17.67
CA LYS A 93 -19.79 -0.14 18.63
C LYS A 93 -20.29 0.81 19.71
N GLU A 94 -19.42 1.68 20.24
CA GLU A 94 -19.81 2.69 21.24
C GLU A 94 -20.80 3.74 20.68
N LEU A 95 -20.75 4.00 19.37
CA LEU A 95 -21.68 4.89 18.67
C LEU A 95 -22.99 4.21 18.26
N GLU A 96 -23.19 2.92 18.58
CA GLU A 96 -24.35 2.11 18.19
C GLU A 96 -24.65 2.16 16.66
N LEU A 97 -23.60 2.29 15.84
CA LEU A 97 -23.76 2.37 14.39
C LEU A 97 -24.27 1.03 13.84
N LYS A 98 -25.47 1.07 13.24
CA LYS A 98 -26.12 -0.09 12.64
C LYS A 98 -25.37 -0.63 11.40
N GLU A 99 -24.65 0.24 10.71
CA GLU A 99 -23.78 -0.07 9.56
C GLU A 99 -22.55 0.84 9.61
N TYR A 100 -21.36 0.28 9.41
CA TYR A 100 -20.09 1.03 9.34
C TYR A 100 -19.22 0.51 8.18
N PRO A 101 -18.32 1.33 7.61
CA PRO A 101 -17.49 0.94 6.48
C PRO A 101 -16.61 -0.25 6.82
N ASP A 102 -16.55 -1.26 5.93
CA ASP A 102 -15.64 -2.39 6.13
C ASP A 102 -14.18 -1.94 5.91
N LEU A 103 -13.50 -1.65 7.01
CA LEU A 103 -12.10 -1.27 7.02
C LEU A 103 -11.15 -2.41 6.60
N ASN A 104 -11.65 -3.63 6.37
CA ASN A 104 -10.85 -4.71 5.79
C ASN A 104 -10.42 -4.40 4.35
N VAL A 105 -11.13 -3.52 3.63
CA VAL A 105 -10.83 -3.21 2.23
C VAL A 105 -9.40 -2.69 2.09
N LEU A 106 -8.93 -1.81 2.98
CA LEU A 106 -7.54 -1.33 2.96
C LEU A 106 -6.53 -2.45 3.23
N THR A 107 -6.85 -3.40 4.12
CA THR A 107 -5.99 -4.57 4.35
C THR A 107 -5.88 -5.42 3.11
N ILE A 108 -7.01 -5.72 2.45
CA ILE A 108 -7.05 -6.51 1.22
C ILE A 108 -6.25 -5.82 0.13
N VAL A 109 -6.45 -4.51 -0.07
CA VAL A 109 -5.72 -3.72 -1.07
C VAL A 109 -4.21 -3.71 -0.81
N LEU A 110 -3.77 -3.49 0.43
CA LEU A 110 -2.36 -3.56 0.78
C LEU A 110 -1.76 -4.95 0.56
N LEU A 111 -2.52 -6.02 0.82
CA LEU A 111 -2.11 -7.40 0.56
C LEU A 111 -1.95 -7.68 -0.94
N VAL A 112 -2.90 -7.21 -1.76
CA VAL A 112 -2.80 -7.28 -3.23
C VAL A 112 -1.55 -6.55 -3.71
N PHE A 113 -1.30 -5.33 -3.22
CA PHE A 113 -0.09 -4.58 -3.57
C PHE A 113 1.19 -5.31 -3.13
N ALA A 114 1.22 -5.88 -1.92
CA ALA A 114 2.35 -6.68 -1.45
C ALA A 114 2.63 -7.87 -2.39
N ILE A 115 1.59 -8.62 -2.79
CA ILE A 115 1.74 -9.74 -3.73
C ILE A 115 2.31 -9.25 -5.07
N VAL A 116 1.79 -8.14 -5.60
CA VAL A 116 2.26 -7.60 -6.87
C VAL A 116 3.72 -7.11 -6.78
N PHE A 117 4.09 -6.37 -5.73
CA PHE A 117 5.48 -5.95 -5.52
C PHE A 117 6.42 -7.14 -5.35
N PHE A 118 5.98 -8.20 -4.67
CA PHE A 118 6.75 -9.43 -4.55
C PHE A 118 6.96 -10.11 -5.92
N LEU A 119 5.91 -10.22 -6.74
CA LEU A 119 6.02 -10.77 -8.10
C LEU A 119 6.96 -9.95 -8.98
N VAL A 120 6.87 -8.62 -8.92
CA VAL A 120 7.77 -7.73 -9.67
C VAL A 120 9.22 -7.89 -9.18
N LEU A 121 9.45 -7.92 -7.87
CA LEU A 121 10.78 -8.13 -7.28
C LEU A 121 11.41 -9.45 -7.74
N VAL A 122 10.64 -10.55 -7.70
CA VAL A 122 11.10 -11.88 -8.15
C VAL A 122 11.40 -11.86 -9.66
N SER A 123 10.52 -11.26 -10.45
CA SER A 123 10.68 -11.17 -11.92
C SER A 123 11.93 -10.37 -12.30
N LEU A 124 12.12 -9.20 -11.69
CA LEU A 124 13.30 -8.35 -11.92
C LEU A 124 14.59 -9.04 -11.46
N SER A 125 14.55 -9.74 -10.33
CA SER A 125 15.70 -10.50 -9.81
C SER A 125 16.07 -11.65 -10.76
N ALA A 126 15.08 -12.35 -11.32
CA ALA A 126 15.31 -13.42 -12.30
C ALA A 126 15.94 -12.90 -13.61
N LEU A 127 15.52 -11.71 -14.07
CA LEU A 127 16.15 -11.01 -15.21
C LEU A 127 17.58 -10.59 -14.89
N LEU A 128 17.83 -10.07 -13.69
CA LEU A 128 19.15 -9.64 -13.23
C LEU A 128 20.14 -10.80 -13.18
N LEU A 129 19.71 -11.95 -12.64
CA LEU A 129 20.50 -13.17 -12.54
C LEU A 129 20.67 -13.91 -13.89
N GLY A 130 19.97 -13.48 -14.95
CA GLY A 130 20.03 -14.12 -16.25
C GLY A 130 19.43 -15.53 -16.28
N ILE A 131 18.54 -15.85 -15.34
CA ILE A 131 17.82 -17.13 -15.30
C ILE A 131 16.88 -17.24 -16.51
N VAL A 132 16.35 -16.10 -16.93
CA VAL A 132 15.56 -15.98 -18.15
C VAL A 132 16.50 -15.55 -19.29
N ASN A 133 16.83 -16.50 -20.17
CA ASN A 133 17.47 -16.18 -21.44
C ASN A 133 16.42 -15.55 -22.35
N ILE A 134 16.57 -14.25 -22.61
CA ILE A 134 15.77 -13.46 -23.55
C ILE A 134 16.69 -13.04 -24.68
#